data_AF-A0A0W0VGY8-F1
#
_entry.id   AF-A0A0W0VGY8-F1
#
_cell.length_a   1.000
_cell.length_b   1.000
_cell.length_c   1.000
_cell.angle_alpha   90.00
_cell.angle_beta   90.00
_cell.angle_gamma   90.00
#
_symmetry.space_group_name_H-M   'P 1'
#
loop_
_entity.id
_entity.type
_entity.pdbx_description
1 polymer ?
#
loop_
_entity_poly.entity_id
_entity_poly.type
_entity_poly.pdbx_seq_one_letter_code
_entity_poly.pdbx_strand_id
1 'polypeptide(L)'
;MGDYSKFLADKETELQDRIKQNINSQLKAITSNSFLNNFLFFLKDPSKEFLKKILNSPSLTPMEKFGAVAEHYSNLKSQDPWKRKIAMIFQKLGDGIPTDVALRIENAAITAYKKKWAAQYEYKCNPPLK
;
A
#
# COMPACT_ATOMS: atom_id res chain seq x y z
N MET A 1 -12.21 -21.51 22.51
CA MET A 1 -11.05 -20.76 21.97
C MET A 1 -10.72 -21.09 20.51
N GLY A 2 -11.30 -22.13 19.87
CA GLY A 2 -11.00 -22.47 18.47
C GLY A 2 -11.67 -21.56 17.41
N ASP A 3 -12.91 -21.12 17.64
CA ASP A 3 -13.69 -20.42 16.61
C ASP A 3 -13.22 -18.99 16.35
N TYR A 4 -12.77 -18.28 17.39
CA TYR A 4 -12.29 -16.90 17.24
C TYR A 4 -10.94 -16.86 16.51
N SER A 5 -10.01 -17.77 16.83
CA SER A 5 -8.73 -17.87 16.13
C SER A 5 -8.91 -18.25 14.66
N LYS A 6 -9.85 -19.15 14.36
CA LYS A 6 -10.22 -19.50 12.98
C LYS A 6 -10.83 -18.30 12.25
N PHE A 7 -11.75 -17.59 12.88
CA PHE A 7 -12.34 -16.36 12.34
C PHE A 7 -11.28 -15.31 11.99
N LEU A 8 -10.28 -15.09 12.86
CA LEU A 8 -9.19 -14.15 12.57
C LEU A 8 -8.32 -14.60 11.39
N ALA A 9 -8.03 -15.90 11.27
CA ALA A 9 -7.27 -16.44 10.14
C ALA A 9 -8.04 -16.34 8.81
N ASP A 10 -9.36 -16.56 8.85
CA ASP A 10 -10.23 -16.40 7.69
C ASP A 10 -10.25 -14.92 7.23
N LYS A 11 -10.34 -13.99 8.19
CA LYS A 11 -10.28 -12.54 7.91
C LYS A 11 -8.92 -12.08 7.39
N GLU A 12 -7.84 -12.70 7.88
CA GLU A 12 -6.49 -12.43 7.38
C GLU A 12 -6.36 -12.84 5.91
N THR A 13 -6.81 -14.06 5.59
CA THR A 13 -6.83 -14.59 4.22
C THR A 13 -7.70 -13.71 3.31
N GLU A 14 -8.89 -13.32 3.79
CA GLU A 14 -9.81 -12.45 3.07
C GLU A 14 -9.17 -11.10 2.72
N LEU A 15 -8.50 -10.45 3.67
CA LEU A 15 -7.83 -9.17 3.40
C LEU A 15 -6.64 -9.34 2.44
N GLN A 16 -5.85 -10.41 2.57
CA GLN A 16 -4.77 -10.69 1.63
C GLN A 16 -5.27 -10.88 0.20
N ASP A 17 -6.39 -11.58 0.01
CA ASP A 17 -6.97 -11.81 -1.31
C ASP A 17 -7.60 -10.54 -1.89
N ARG A 18 -8.27 -9.73 -1.06
CA ARG A 18 -8.74 -8.39 -1.46
C ARG A 18 -7.59 -7.50 -1.92
N ILE A 19 -6.45 -7.51 -1.21
CA ILE A 19 -5.25 -6.77 -1.61
C ILE A 19 -4.75 -7.27 -2.97
N LYS A 20 -4.59 -8.59 -3.15
CA LYS A 20 -4.13 -9.18 -4.42
C LYS A 20 -5.00 -8.79 -5.61
N GLN A 21 -6.32 -8.82 -5.43
CA GLN A 21 -7.29 -8.55 -6.49
C GLN A 21 -7.46 -7.05 -6.77
N ASN A 22 -7.50 -6.21 -5.73
CA ASN A 22 -8.04 -4.86 -5.84
C ASN A 22 -7.02 -3.72 -5.67
N ILE A 23 -5.80 -3.98 -5.18
CA ILE A 23 -4.84 -2.88 -4.88
C ILE A 23 -4.50 -2.04 -6.12
N ASN A 24 -4.28 -2.69 -7.28
CA ASN A 24 -3.97 -1.98 -8.52
C ASN A 24 -5.15 -1.12 -8.99
N SER A 25 -6.38 -1.61 -8.82
CA SER A 25 -7.61 -0.87 -9.16
C SER A 25 -7.82 0.33 -8.24
N GLN A 26 -7.57 0.19 -6.93
CA GLN A 26 -7.65 1.31 -5.98
C GLN A 26 -6.55 2.35 -6.26
N LEU A 27 -5.31 1.92 -6.51
CA LEU A 27 -4.21 2.78 -6.91
C LEU A 27 -4.51 3.51 -8.23
N LYS A 28 -5.08 2.82 -9.21
CA LYS A 28 -5.51 3.44 -10.46
C LYS A 28 -6.59 4.47 -10.19
N ALA A 29 -7.63 4.15 -9.45
CA ALA A 29 -8.75 5.08 -9.16
C ALA A 29 -8.29 6.41 -8.51
N ILE A 30 -7.35 6.36 -7.57
CA ILE A 30 -6.84 7.59 -6.91
C ILE A 30 -5.81 8.34 -7.75
N THR A 31 -5.10 7.66 -8.67
CA THR A 31 -4.09 8.28 -9.54
C THR A 31 -4.66 8.74 -10.88
N SER A 32 -5.77 8.15 -11.34
CA SER A 32 -6.40 8.38 -12.64
C SER A 32 -7.52 9.41 -12.63
N ASN A 33 -8.05 9.81 -11.45
CA ASN A 33 -9.14 10.77 -11.42
C ASN A 33 -8.67 12.23 -11.55
N SER A 34 -9.10 12.82 -12.66
CA SER A 34 -8.82 14.16 -13.14
C SER A 34 -9.96 15.16 -12.90
N PHE A 35 -10.91 14.91 -11.99
CA PHE A 35 -12.19 15.64 -12.04
C PHE A 35 -12.63 16.51 -10.85
N LEU A 36 -12.17 16.33 -9.60
CA LEU A 36 -12.64 17.20 -8.50
C LEU A 36 -11.57 17.48 -7.44
N ASN A 37 -10.78 18.54 -7.64
CA ASN A 37 -10.64 19.64 -6.68
C ASN A 37 -9.74 20.74 -7.26
N ASN A 38 -10.40 21.85 -7.55
CA ASN A 38 -10.00 22.95 -8.39
C ASN A 38 -9.08 23.97 -7.69
N PHE A 39 -8.06 23.55 -6.94
CA PHE A 39 -7.21 24.54 -6.25
C PHE A 39 -5.69 24.30 -6.22
N LEU A 40 -5.17 23.10 -6.52
CA LEU A 40 -3.71 22.84 -6.45
C LEU A 40 -3.19 21.84 -7.52
N PHE A 41 -3.92 21.67 -8.63
CA PHE A 41 -3.64 20.62 -9.63
C PHE A 41 -2.34 20.80 -10.46
N PHE A 42 -1.67 21.95 -10.35
CA PHE A 42 -0.49 22.30 -11.16
C PHE A 42 0.86 21.97 -10.51
N LEU A 43 0.89 21.54 -9.25
CA LEU A 43 2.14 21.16 -8.59
C LEU A 43 2.42 19.67 -8.81
N LYS A 44 3.64 19.34 -9.23
CA LYS A 44 4.18 17.98 -9.21
C LYS A 44 4.06 17.44 -7.78
N ASP A 45 3.00 16.69 -7.51
CA ASP A 45 2.76 16.20 -6.16
C ASP A 45 3.56 14.91 -5.92
N PRO A 46 4.50 14.90 -4.96
CA PRO A 46 5.36 13.75 -4.72
C PRO A 46 4.57 12.50 -4.35
N SER A 47 3.40 12.63 -3.70
CA SER A 47 2.54 11.51 -3.36
C SER A 47 1.90 10.88 -4.60
N LYS A 48 1.46 11.69 -5.56
CA LYS A 48 0.89 11.20 -6.81
C LYS A 48 1.91 10.42 -7.63
N GLU A 49 3.11 10.97 -7.77
CA GLU A 49 4.21 10.36 -8.51
C GLU A 49 4.67 9.06 -7.84
N PHE A 50 4.77 9.05 -6.50
CA PHE A 50 5.03 7.83 -5.74
C PHE A 50 3.99 6.74 -6.02
N LEU A 51 2.70 7.05 -5.89
CA LEU A 51 1.63 6.06 -6.11
C LEU A 51 1.60 5.53 -7.55
N LYS A 52 1.86 6.38 -8.56
CA LYS A 52 2.01 5.95 -9.95
C LYS A 52 3.21 5.04 -10.14
N LYS A 53 4.36 5.36 -9.51
CA LYS A 53 5.56 4.53 -9.57
C LYS A 53 5.31 3.14 -8.96
N ILE A 54 4.61 3.07 -7.83
CA ILE A 54 4.24 1.79 -7.20
C ILE A 54 3.24 1.01 -8.08
N LEU A 55 2.21 1.67 -8.62
CA LEU A 55 1.24 1.06 -9.54
C LEU A 55 1.93 0.40 -10.74
N ASN A 56 2.83 1.15 -11.40
CA ASN A 56 3.51 0.73 -12.61
C ASN A 56 4.75 -0.13 -12.36
N SER A 57 5.14 -0.38 -11.11
CA SER A 57 6.31 -1.21 -10.81
C SER A 57 6.00 -2.68 -11.12
N PRO A 58 6.65 -3.30 -12.13
CA PRO A 58 6.45 -4.72 -12.43
C PRO A 58 7.16 -5.62 -11.41
N SER A 59 8.13 -5.07 -10.67
CA SER A 59 8.88 -5.82 -9.68
C SER A 59 8.12 -6.01 -8.37
N LEU A 60 7.11 -5.18 -8.06
CA LEU A 60 6.38 -5.24 -6.79
C LEU A 60 5.16 -6.16 -6.87
N THR A 61 5.04 -7.10 -5.94
CA THR A 61 3.83 -7.89 -5.75
C THR A 61 2.70 -7.02 -5.20
N PRO A 62 1.42 -7.42 -5.36
CA PRO A 62 0.30 -6.66 -4.81
C PRO A 62 0.43 -6.33 -3.31
N MET A 63 0.97 -7.28 -2.54
CA MET A 63 1.20 -7.11 -1.10
C MET A 63 2.31 -6.10 -0.82
N GLU A 64 3.41 -6.13 -1.58
CA GLU A 64 4.48 -5.14 -1.45
C GLU A 64 4.02 -3.75 -1.92
N LYS A 65 3.15 -3.66 -2.93
CA LYS A 65 2.52 -2.40 -3.33
C LYS A 65 1.66 -1.84 -2.20
N PHE A 66 0.87 -2.68 -1.55
CA PHE A 66 0.10 -2.29 -0.37
C PHE A 66 1.01 -1.82 0.78
N GLY A 67 2.12 -2.53 1.03
CA GLY A 67 3.13 -2.14 2.02
C GLY A 67 3.78 -0.79 1.73
N ALA A 68 4.13 -0.53 0.46
CA ALA A 68 4.68 0.76 0.03
C ALA A 68 3.69 1.92 0.27
N VAL A 69 2.41 1.67 0.02
CA VAL A 69 1.33 2.65 0.24
C VAL A 69 1.11 2.90 1.74
N ALA A 70 1.15 1.85 2.56
CA ALA A 70 1.04 1.94 4.02
C ALA A 70 2.21 2.70 4.64
N GLU A 71 3.43 2.42 4.19
CA GLU A 71 4.62 3.16 4.62
C GLU A 71 4.52 4.64 4.21
N HIS A 72 4.16 4.92 2.95
CA HIS A 72 3.99 6.30 2.49
C HIS A 72 2.93 7.03 3.32
N TYR A 73 1.77 6.40 3.55
CA TYR A 73 0.69 6.96 4.38
C TYR A 73 1.14 7.30 5.81
N SER A 74 1.93 6.43 6.45
CA SER A 74 2.46 6.67 7.79
C SER A 74 3.41 7.88 7.85
N ASN A 75 4.13 8.15 6.76
CA ASN A 75 5.09 9.26 6.66
C ASN A 75 4.43 10.58 6.25
N LEU A 76 3.17 10.56 5.80
CA LEU A 76 2.45 11.79 5.43
C LEU A 76 2.01 12.58 6.66
N LYS A 77 2.23 13.90 6.60
CA LYS A 77 1.71 14.85 7.59
C LYS A 77 0.17 14.81 7.59
N SER A 78 -0.44 15.05 8.74
CA SER A 78 -1.90 15.07 8.89
C SER A 78 -2.62 16.06 7.95
N GLN A 79 -1.95 17.16 7.60
CA GLN A 79 -2.45 18.20 6.71
C GLN A 79 -2.28 17.88 5.21
N ASP A 80 -1.65 16.76 4.87
CA ASP A 80 -1.43 16.40 3.47
C ASP A 80 -2.75 15.97 2.80
N PRO A 81 -3.18 16.63 1.70
CA PRO A 81 -4.42 16.29 1.01
C PRO A 81 -4.43 14.86 0.43
N TRP A 82 -3.27 14.25 0.20
CA TRP A 82 -3.16 12.86 -0.23
C TRP A 82 -3.34 11.87 0.90
N LYS A 83 -3.10 12.27 2.15
CA LYS A 83 -3.30 11.38 3.30
C LYS A 83 -4.74 10.88 3.34
N ARG A 84 -5.71 11.78 3.17
CA ARG A 84 -7.14 11.41 3.10
C ARG A 84 -7.46 10.52 1.89
N LYS A 85 -6.85 10.77 0.73
CA LYS A 85 -7.08 9.95 -0.48
C LYS A 85 -6.52 8.55 -0.32
N ILE A 86 -5.33 8.42 0.26
CA ILE A 86 -4.70 7.13 0.51
C ILE A 86 -5.45 6.36 1.61
N ALA A 87 -5.97 7.05 2.63
CA ALA A 87 -6.84 6.46 3.65
C ALA A 87 -8.05 5.72 3.04
N MET A 88 -8.60 6.22 1.93
CA MET A 88 -9.72 5.56 1.23
C MET A 88 -9.35 4.19 0.67
N ILE A 89 -8.07 3.94 0.35
CA ILE A 89 -7.61 2.61 -0.09
C ILE A 89 -7.72 1.63 1.07
N PHE A 90 -7.20 2.00 2.25
CA PHE A 90 -7.26 1.16 3.45
C PHE A 90 -8.70 0.91 3.87
N GLN A 91 -9.54 1.94 3.86
CA GLN A 91 -10.95 1.80 4.19
C GLN A 91 -11.67 0.81 3.25
N LYS A 92 -11.43 0.89 1.94
CA LYS A 92 -12.08 -0.01 0.98
C LYS A 92 -11.56 -1.45 1.04
N LEU A 93 -10.28 -1.64 1.35
CA LEU A 93 -9.70 -2.99 1.45
C LEU A 93 -10.05 -3.65 2.79
N GLY A 94 -10.00 -2.88 3.88
CA GLY A 94 -10.24 -3.32 5.25
C GLY A 94 -11.69 -3.30 5.72
N ASP A 95 -12.66 -2.98 4.85
CA ASP A 95 -14.08 -2.94 5.23
C ASP A 95 -14.56 -4.32 5.75
N GLY A 96 -15.10 -4.35 6.97
CA GLY A 96 -15.50 -5.60 7.64
C GLY A 96 -14.34 -6.49 8.12
N ILE A 97 -13.09 -5.98 8.14
CA ILE A 97 -11.92 -6.65 8.71
C ILE A 97 -11.65 -6.08 10.12
N PRO A 98 -11.42 -6.93 11.14
CA PRO A 98 -11.01 -6.48 12.46
C PRO A 98 -9.72 -5.63 12.42
N THR A 99 -9.66 -4.56 13.20
CA THR A 99 -8.54 -3.62 13.21
C THR A 99 -7.20 -4.30 13.54
N ASP A 100 -7.19 -5.30 14.42
CA ASP A 100 -5.99 -6.06 14.78
C ASP A 100 -5.45 -6.88 13.59
N VAL A 101 -6.34 -7.49 12.80
CA VAL A 101 -5.98 -8.23 11.58
C VAL A 101 -5.44 -7.27 10.52
N ALA A 102 -6.12 -6.13 10.33
CA ALA A 102 -5.69 -5.10 9.38
C ALA A 102 -4.28 -4.59 9.71
N LEU A 103 -4.03 -4.23 10.97
CA LEU A 103 -2.72 -3.77 11.44
C LEU A 103 -1.62 -4.84 11.29
N ARG A 104 -1.92 -6.12 11.57
CA ARG A 104 -0.97 -7.23 11.35
C ARG A 104 -0.56 -7.33 9.88
N ILE A 105 -1.54 -7.30 8.97
CA ILE A 105 -1.30 -7.37 7.53
C ILE A 105 -0.55 -6.14 7.02
N GLU A 106 -0.91 -4.94 7.48
CA GLU A 106 -0.20 -3.70 7.14
C GLU A 106 1.29 -3.77 7.54
N ASN A 107 1.58 -4.19 8.77
CA ASN A 107 2.95 -4.34 9.25
C ASN A 107 3.73 -5.40 8.46
N ALA A 108 3.10 -6.53 8.15
CA ALA A 108 3.70 -7.58 7.33
C ALA A 108 4.00 -7.08 5.91
N ALA A 109 3.09 -6.33 5.31
CA ALA A 109 3.24 -5.74 3.98
C ALA A 109 4.37 -4.70 3.94
N ILE A 110 4.44 -3.80 4.92
CA ILE A 110 5.53 -2.82 5.07
C ILE A 110 6.87 -3.54 5.19
N THR A 111 6.94 -4.58 6.02
CA THR A 111 8.16 -5.38 6.22
C THR A 111 8.59 -6.05 4.91
N ALA A 112 7.67 -6.64 4.16
CA ALA A 112 7.96 -7.24 2.85
C ALA A 112 8.48 -6.21 1.84
N TYR A 113 7.85 -5.03 1.78
CA TYR A 113 8.30 -3.93 0.93
C TYR A 113 9.72 -3.46 1.31
N LYS A 114 9.97 -3.22 2.60
CA LYS A 114 11.29 -2.81 3.10
C LYS A 114 12.37 -3.84 2.81
N LYS A 115 12.08 -5.13 3.01
CA LYS A 115 13.03 -6.21 2.70
C LYS A 115 13.42 -6.22 1.22
N LYS A 116 12.46 -5.97 0.33
CA LYS A 116 12.72 -5.88 -1.12
C LYS A 116 13.53 -4.65 -1.50
N TRP A 117 13.22 -3.51 -0.87
CA TRP A 117 13.98 -2.29 -1.06
C TRP A 117 15.42 -2.40 -0.53
N ALA A 118 15.61 -2.99 0.65
CA ALA A 118 16.92 -3.29 1.22
C ALA A 118 17.74 -4.23 0.31
N ALA A 119 17.12 -5.31 -0.20
CA ALA A 119 17.77 -6.21 -1.15
C ALA A 119 18.17 -5.52 -2.47
N GLN A 120 17.38 -4.55 -2.94
CA GLN A 120 17.73 -3.73 -4.11
C GLN A 120 18.91 -2.78 -3.85
N TYR A 121 19.13 -2.35 -2.61
CA TYR A 121 20.28 -1.53 -2.23
C TYR A 121 21.53 -2.35 -1.97
N GLU A 122 21.43 -3.51 -1.30
CA GLU A 122 22.56 -4.44 -1.14
C GLU A 122 23.10 -4.88 -2.50
N TYR A 123 22.23 -5.20 -3.46
CA TYR A 123 22.64 -5.57 -4.82
C TYR A 123 23.34 -4.42 -5.57
N LYS A 124 22.97 -3.16 -5.28
CA LYS A 124 23.62 -1.98 -5.88
C LYS A 124 24.96 -1.64 -5.23
N CYS A 125 25.16 -1.98 -3.97
CA CYS A 125 26.39 -1.71 -3.22
C CYS A 125 27.42 -2.84 -3.30
N ASN A 126 27.03 -4.06 -3.67
CA ASN A 126 27.96 -5.17 -3.88
C ASN A 126 27.52 -6.05 -5.05
N PRO A 127 27.75 -5.62 -6.31
CA PRO A 127 27.51 -6.50 -7.45
C PRO A 127 28.45 -7.72 -7.34
N PRO A 128 27.96 -8.95 -7.59
CA PRO A 128 28.83 -10.12 -7.57
C PRO A 128 29.95 -9.91 -8.60
N LEU A 129 31.20 -9.93 -8.13
CA LEU A 129 32.38 -9.90 -8.98
C LEU A 129 32.28 -11.08 -9.95
N LYS A 130 32.16 -10.77 -11.25
CA LYS A 130 32.28 -11.74 -12.34
C LYS A 130 33.74 -12.13 -12.53
#